data_AF-A0AAJ7UJM2-F1
#
_entry.id   AF-A0AAJ7UJM2-F1
#
_cell.length_a   1.000
_cell.length_b   1.000
_cell.length_c   1.000
_cell.angle_alpha   90.00
_cell.angle_beta   90.00
_cell.angle_gamma   90.00
#
_symmetry.space_group_name_H-M   'P 1'
#
loop_
_entity.id
_entity.type
_entity.pdbx_description
1 polymer ?
#
loop_
_entity_poly.entity_id
_entity_poly.type
_entity_poly.pdbx_seq_one_letter_code
_entity_poly.pdbx_strand_id
1 'polypeptide(L)'
;MRETPGLQPRARTALLLTLALTLALTLALTLAVTLAAILAGELRSLRLELGALRAQVGGLGERLGGSPQGARGGGGGQGVTDDATAARGPVLPALMVPVRSRRSPAGEGKRSKKKTQSYIHLKPGPVLDSKDDETRIQWQLGLKKGDALSLRENAIHVHERGSYFIYSQVLFSDPTFVMGHIVRRGAHSKVALFRCMQNMPEKEPNNSCYTAGMAELNKGDVVELVIPREDSALSLEADSTFIGVMKLM
;
A
#
# COMPACT_ATOMS: atom_id res chain seq x y z
N MET A 1 53.85 18.36 66.16
CA MET A 1 52.89 17.25 66.01
C MET A 1 51.51 17.89 65.97
N ARG A 2 50.92 18.07 64.78
CA ARG A 2 49.61 18.72 64.60
C ARG A 2 48.64 17.60 64.21
N GLU A 3 47.86 17.11 65.16
CA GLU A 3 46.82 16.13 64.87
C GLU A 3 45.74 16.79 64.01
N THR A 4 45.52 16.22 62.83
CA THR A 4 44.37 16.53 61.97
C THR A 4 43.12 15.92 62.59
N PRO A 5 42.03 16.68 62.81
CA PRO A 5 40.81 16.12 63.37
C PRO A 5 40.14 15.19 62.35
N GLY A 6 40.15 13.89 62.63
CA GLY A 6 39.45 12.89 61.84
C GLY A 6 37.92 13.06 61.96
N LEU A 7 37.26 13.34 60.85
CA LEU A 7 35.79 13.45 60.78
C LEU A 7 35.14 12.13 61.23
N GLN A 8 34.27 12.19 62.25
CA GLN A 8 33.63 11.04 62.89
C GLN A 8 32.90 10.12 61.88
N PRO A 9 32.90 8.78 62.08
CA PRO A 9 32.36 7.81 61.13
C PRO A 9 30.88 8.02 60.78
N ARG A 10 30.06 8.53 61.72
CA ARG A 10 28.65 8.90 61.48
C ARG A 10 28.46 10.08 60.52
N ALA A 11 29.40 11.02 60.50
CA ALA A 11 29.35 12.17 59.59
C ALA A 11 29.72 11.77 58.15
N ARG A 12 30.60 10.78 57.98
CA ARG A 12 30.98 10.26 56.66
C ARG A 12 29.83 9.49 56.01
N THR A 13 29.10 8.67 56.76
CA THR A 13 27.94 7.94 56.23
C THR A 13 26.79 8.88 55.86
N ALA A 14 26.52 9.91 56.66
CA ALA A 14 25.53 10.94 56.33
C ALA A 14 25.89 11.73 55.06
N LEU A 15 27.18 12.08 54.89
CA LEU A 15 27.66 12.75 53.68
C LEU A 15 27.55 11.86 52.43
N LEU A 16 27.87 10.58 52.53
CA LEU A 16 27.73 9.63 51.42
C LEU A 16 26.26 9.41 51.02
N LEU A 17 25.36 9.32 52.00
CA LEU A 17 23.92 9.18 51.74
C LEU A 17 23.34 10.43 51.07
N THR A 18 23.73 11.62 51.51
CA THR A 18 23.28 12.88 50.89
C THR A 18 23.81 13.04 49.46
N LEU A 19 25.07 12.67 49.20
CA LEU A 19 25.65 12.64 47.85
C LEU A 19 24.93 11.61 46.95
N ALA A 20 24.65 10.41 47.46
CA ALA A 20 23.93 9.39 46.70
C ALA A 20 22.49 9.84 46.36
N LEU A 21 21.79 10.46 47.32
CA LEU A 21 20.42 10.95 47.11
C LEU A 21 20.37 12.09 46.10
N THR A 22 21.32 13.03 46.18
CA THR A 22 21.41 14.16 45.23
C THR A 22 21.77 13.69 43.83
N LEU A 23 22.69 12.72 43.70
CA LEU A 23 23.02 12.11 42.41
C LEU A 23 21.82 11.36 41.81
N ALA A 24 21.11 10.58 42.61
CA ALA A 24 19.92 9.86 42.16
C ALA A 24 18.82 10.83 41.70
N LEU A 25 18.57 11.91 42.44
CA LEU A 25 17.57 12.90 42.10
C LEU A 25 17.91 13.66 40.81
N THR A 26 19.17 14.06 40.64
CA THR A 26 19.63 14.74 39.42
C THR A 26 19.56 13.83 38.20
N LEU A 27 19.91 12.55 38.34
CA LEU A 27 19.77 11.57 37.25
C LEU A 27 18.30 11.33 36.88
N ALA A 28 17.42 11.19 37.88
CA ALA A 28 15.99 11.02 37.63
C ALA A 28 15.38 12.24 36.93
N LEU A 29 15.76 13.46 37.35
CA LEU A 29 15.27 14.70 36.74
C LEU A 29 15.75 14.86 35.30
N THR A 30 17.02 14.59 35.03
CA THR A 30 17.57 14.66 33.66
C THR A 30 16.91 13.65 32.73
N LEU A 31 16.68 12.42 33.20
CA LEU A 31 15.94 11.40 32.44
C LEU A 31 14.49 11.83 32.17
N ALA A 32 13.79 12.38 33.16
CA ALA A 32 12.42 12.85 32.98
C ALA A 32 12.33 13.99 31.95
N VAL A 33 13.25 14.96 32.01
CA VAL A 33 13.29 16.09 31.07
C VAL A 33 13.60 15.64 29.64
N THR A 34 14.57 14.73 29.48
CA THR A 34 14.92 14.19 28.15
C THR A 34 13.77 13.40 27.53
N LEU A 35 13.10 12.55 28.31
CA LEU A 35 11.91 11.82 27.86
C LEU A 35 10.77 12.77 27.47
N ALA A 36 10.51 13.79 28.28
CA ALA A 36 9.48 14.80 27.98
C ALA A 36 9.79 15.56 26.69
N ALA A 37 11.06 15.89 26.44
CA ALA A 37 11.48 16.56 25.21
C ALA A 37 11.27 15.67 23.97
N ILE A 38 11.59 14.38 24.05
CA ILE A 38 11.37 13.40 22.96
C ILE A 38 9.86 13.29 22.66
N LEU A 39 9.04 13.08 23.69
CA LEU A 39 7.59 12.96 23.53
C LEU A 39 6.97 14.24 22.95
N ALA A 40 7.43 15.42 23.38
CA ALA A 40 6.98 16.69 22.83
C ALA A 40 7.41 16.87 21.37
N GLY A 41 8.58 16.38 20.98
CA GLY A 41 9.06 16.37 19.60
C GLY A 41 8.18 15.51 18.69
N GLU A 42 7.91 14.28 19.10
CA GLU A 42 7.01 13.36 18.39
C GLU A 42 5.61 13.96 18.26
N LEU A 43 5.04 14.48 19.35
CA LEU A 43 3.72 15.11 19.32
C LEU A 43 3.66 16.29 18.35
N ARG A 44 4.72 17.10 18.27
CA ARG A 44 4.82 18.20 17.29
C ARG A 44 4.88 17.67 15.86
N SER A 45 5.67 16.62 15.61
CA SER A 45 5.76 15.97 14.31
C SER A 45 4.39 15.46 13.84
N LEU A 46 3.69 14.70 14.69
CA LEU A 46 2.35 14.19 14.37
C LEU A 46 1.32 15.32 14.15
N ARG A 47 1.41 16.42 14.91
CA ARG A 47 0.52 17.57 14.71
C ARG A 47 0.74 18.26 13.36
N LEU A 48 1.99 18.35 12.91
CA LEU A 48 2.32 18.90 11.59
C LEU A 48 1.79 17.99 10.47
N GLU A 49 2.00 16.68 10.59
CA GLU A 49 1.47 15.70 9.63
C GLU A 49 -0.06 15.76 9.55
N LEU A 50 -0.76 15.82 10.69
CA LEU A 50 -2.21 16.00 10.72
C LEU A 50 -2.67 17.32 10.10
N GLY A 51 -1.92 18.40 10.30
CA GLY A 51 -2.19 19.70 9.68
C GLY A 51 -2.07 19.65 8.16
N ALA A 52 -0.98 19.04 7.66
CA ALA A 52 -0.76 18.84 6.23
C ALA A 52 -1.84 17.96 5.61
N LEU A 53 -2.24 16.88 6.27
CA LEU A 53 -3.28 15.97 5.79
C LEU A 53 -4.66 16.63 5.77
N ARG A 54 -5.00 17.43 6.79
CA ARG A 54 -6.25 18.23 6.80
C ARG A 54 -6.28 19.26 5.68
N ALA A 55 -5.16 19.92 5.40
CA ALA A 55 -5.07 20.86 4.28
C ALA A 55 -5.28 20.16 2.92
N GLN A 56 -4.72 18.95 2.74
CA GLN A 56 -4.95 18.15 1.53
C GLN A 56 -6.42 17.74 1.37
N VAL A 57 -7.07 17.31 2.45
CA VAL A 57 -8.51 16.97 2.45
C VAL A 57 -9.38 18.20 2.17
N GLY A 58 -9.07 19.36 2.77
CA GLY A 58 -9.76 20.62 2.52
C GLY A 58 -9.64 21.08 1.06
N GLY A 59 -8.45 21.00 0.49
CA GLY A 59 -8.22 21.31 -0.92
C GLY A 59 -8.93 20.35 -1.89
N LEU A 60 -9.13 19.09 -1.50
CA LEU A 60 -9.97 18.16 -2.26
C LEU A 60 -11.46 18.54 -2.17
N GLY A 61 -11.92 19.00 -1.00
CA GLY A 61 -13.27 19.51 -0.78
C GLY A 61 -13.60 20.74 -1.61
N GLU A 62 -12.68 21.71 -1.73
CA GLU A 62 -12.86 22.87 -2.62
C GLU A 62 -12.87 22.49 -4.10
N ARG A 63 -12.03 21.52 -4.51
CA ARG A 63 -12.03 21.00 -5.90
C ARG A 63 -13.30 20.21 -6.25
N LEU A 64 -13.99 19.66 -5.26
CA LEU A 64 -15.28 18.98 -5.43
C LEU A 64 -16.48 19.90 -5.18
N GLY A 65 -16.27 21.09 -4.58
CA GLY A 65 -17.32 22.04 -4.21
C GLY A 65 -17.38 23.33 -5.04
N GLY A 66 -16.44 23.56 -5.97
CA GLY A 66 -16.39 24.77 -6.80
C GLY A 66 -17.18 24.68 -8.10
N SER A 67 -18.48 24.99 -8.09
CA SER A 67 -19.06 26.20 -8.72
C SER A 67 -20.61 26.16 -8.84
N PRO A 68 -21.32 27.32 -8.72
CA PRO A 68 -22.75 27.43 -8.49
C PRO A 68 -23.59 27.78 -9.74
N GLN A 69 -24.90 27.56 -9.57
CA GLN A 69 -26.07 28.25 -10.15
C GLN A 69 -25.90 29.19 -11.37
N GLY A 70 -26.70 28.90 -12.42
CA GLY A 70 -27.33 29.96 -13.21
C GLY A 70 -27.42 29.73 -14.72
N ALA A 71 -28.49 29.09 -15.20
CA ALA A 71 -29.22 29.53 -16.41
C ALA A 71 -30.55 28.77 -16.56
N ARG A 72 -31.63 29.54 -16.48
CA ARG A 72 -33.01 29.19 -16.82
C ARG A 72 -33.19 29.06 -18.34
N GLY A 73 -34.20 28.26 -18.73
CA GLY A 73 -34.93 28.31 -20.01
C GLY A 73 -35.02 26.93 -20.65
N GLY A 74 -36.17 26.26 -20.86
CA GLY A 74 -37.57 26.66 -20.83
C GLY A 74 -38.20 26.52 -22.22
N GLY A 75 -38.89 25.40 -22.49
CA GLY A 75 -39.84 25.14 -23.61
C GLY A 75 -39.20 24.97 -25.01
N GLY A 76 -39.69 24.18 -25.97
CA GLY A 76 -40.90 23.38 -26.17
C GLY A 76 -41.11 23.15 -27.70
N GLY A 77 -41.73 22.02 -28.10
CA GLY A 77 -42.28 21.76 -29.47
C GLY A 77 -41.36 20.95 -30.40
N GLN A 78 -41.66 19.68 -30.77
CA GLN A 78 -42.52 19.23 -31.91
C GLN A 78 -42.02 19.72 -33.29
N GLY A 79 -41.85 18.95 -34.36
CA GLY A 79 -41.96 17.53 -34.67
C GLY A 79 -41.67 17.31 -36.18
N VAL A 80 -41.18 16.11 -36.53
CA VAL A 80 -41.55 15.27 -37.70
C VAL A 80 -41.17 15.69 -39.15
N THR A 81 -40.52 14.71 -39.82
CA THR A 81 -40.42 14.28 -41.25
C THR A 81 -39.59 15.05 -42.30
N ASP A 82 -38.60 14.29 -42.80
CA ASP A 82 -38.34 13.85 -44.18
C ASP A 82 -37.84 14.81 -45.30
N ASP A 83 -36.58 14.54 -45.63
CA ASP A 83 -36.02 14.18 -46.96
C ASP A 83 -35.28 15.21 -47.83
N ALA A 84 -34.15 14.71 -48.35
CA ALA A 84 -33.28 15.11 -49.47
C ALA A 84 -32.94 16.60 -49.66
N THR A 85 -31.68 17.04 -49.82
CA THR A 85 -30.67 16.54 -50.78
C THR A 85 -29.32 17.26 -50.58
N ALA A 86 -28.24 16.52 -50.80
CA ALA A 86 -26.91 16.95 -51.31
C ALA A 86 -26.14 18.13 -50.66
N ALA A 87 -25.10 17.79 -49.91
CA ALA A 87 -23.83 18.53 -49.95
C ALA A 87 -22.64 17.62 -49.63
N ARG A 88 -21.52 17.87 -50.32
CA ARG A 88 -20.35 17.01 -50.50
C ARG A 88 -19.35 17.06 -49.32
N GLY A 89 -18.74 15.89 -49.06
CA GLY A 89 -17.32 15.73 -48.70
C GLY A 89 -17.04 15.33 -47.23
N PRO A 90 -15.83 14.82 -46.92
CA PRO A 90 -14.94 13.96 -47.70
C PRO A 90 -14.64 12.62 -46.98
N VAL A 91 -14.49 11.56 -47.77
CA VAL A 91 -14.04 10.23 -47.36
C VAL A 91 -12.54 10.29 -47.03
N LEU A 92 -12.17 9.87 -45.82
CA LEU A 92 -10.77 9.76 -45.41
C LEU A 92 -10.08 8.61 -46.18
N PRO A 93 -8.92 8.85 -46.80
CA PRO A 93 -8.22 7.83 -47.58
C PRO A 93 -7.53 6.81 -46.67
N ALA A 94 -7.69 5.53 -47.05
CA ALA A 94 -6.92 4.41 -46.52
C ALA A 94 -5.41 4.69 -46.68
N LEU A 95 -4.69 4.78 -45.57
CA LEU A 95 -3.23 4.87 -45.58
C LEU A 95 -2.66 3.50 -45.97
N MET A 96 -2.36 3.37 -47.25
CA MET A 96 -1.56 2.29 -47.82
C MET A 96 -0.16 2.33 -47.18
N VAL A 97 0.17 1.32 -46.39
CA VAL A 97 1.52 1.09 -45.87
C VAL A 97 2.42 0.68 -47.04
N PRO A 98 3.57 1.35 -47.30
CA PRO A 98 4.48 0.90 -48.34
C PRO A 98 5.21 -0.36 -47.86
N VAL A 99 4.92 -1.50 -48.50
CA VAL A 99 5.73 -2.72 -48.41
C VAL A 99 7.06 -2.46 -49.12
N ARG A 100 8.08 -2.06 -48.35
CA ARG A 100 9.45 -1.93 -48.85
C ARG A 100 10.14 -3.29 -48.76
N SER A 101 10.10 -4.03 -49.86
CA SER A 101 10.96 -5.20 -50.09
C SER A 101 12.41 -4.74 -50.22
N ARG A 102 13.28 -5.17 -49.30
CA ARG A 102 14.74 -5.23 -49.53
C ARG A 102 15.29 -6.50 -48.89
N ARG A 103 15.89 -7.33 -49.75
CA ARG A 103 16.70 -8.49 -49.38
C ARG A 103 18.04 -8.01 -48.77
N SER A 104 18.38 -8.62 -47.62
CA SER A 104 19.67 -8.98 -46.97
C SER A 104 21.01 -8.45 -47.54
N PRO A 105 22.11 -8.29 -46.74
CA PRO A 105 22.58 -9.28 -45.76
C PRO A 105 23.24 -8.77 -44.44
N ALA A 106 23.40 -9.73 -43.52
CA ALA A 106 24.43 -9.85 -42.48
C ALA A 106 24.93 -8.57 -41.76
N GLY A 107 24.41 -8.38 -40.55
CA GLY A 107 25.08 -7.62 -39.50
C GLY A 107 24.58 -8.13 -38.16
N GLU A 108 25.42 -8.86 -37.43
CA GLU A 108 25.21 -9.23 -36.03
C GLU A 108 25.22 -7.97 -35.15
N GLY A 109 24.15 -7.19 -35.21
CA GLY A 109 23.85 -6.23 -34.18
C GLY A 109 23.40 -7.02 -32.96
N LYS A 110 24.21 -7.01 -31.88
CA LYS A 110 23.74 -7.39 -30.53
C LYS A 110 22.49 -6.57 -30.24
N ARG A 111 21.31 -7.15 -30.51
CA ARG A 111 20.02 -6.62 -30.08
C ARG A 111 20.12 -6.49 -28.57
N SER A 112 20.24 -5.27 -28.07
CA SER A 112 20.07 -4.99 -26.64
C SER A 112 18.74 -5.63 -26.25
N LYS A 113 18.80 -6.70 -25.44
CA LYS A 113 17.60 -7.36 -24.93
C LYS A 113 16.88 -6.29 -24.13
N LYS A 114 15.79 -5.73 -24.67
CA LYS A 114 14.90 -4.85 -23.90
C LYS A 114 14.57 -5.59 -22.62
N LYS A 115 14.97 -5.02 -21.48
CA LYS A 115 14.75 -5.61 -20.15
C LYS A 115 13.24 -5.68 -19.96
N THR A 116 12.66 -6.86 -20.16
CA THR A 116 11.22 -7.03 -20.05
C THR A 116 10.83 -7.01 -18.59
N GLN A 117 9.75 -6.29 -18.28
CA GLN A 117 9.20 -6.21 -16.94
C GLN A 117 8.76 -7.59 -16.45
N SER A 118 9.22 -7.98 -15.26
CA SER A 118 8.82 -9.23 -14.60
C SER A 118 7.57 -8.99 -13.76
N TYR A 119 6.57 -9.87 -13.86
CA TYR A 119 5.35 -9.78 -13.06
C TYR A 119 4.75 -11.16 -12.77
N ILE A 120 3.94 -11.22 -11.72
CA ILE A 120 3.10 -12.36 -11.38
C ILE A 120 1.73 -11.85 -10.95
N HIS A 121 0.68 -12.55 -11.35
CA HIS A 121 -0.71 -12.32 -10.98
C HIS A 121 -1.31 -13.65 -10.52
N LEU A 122 -1.91 -13.66 -9.35
CA LEU A 122 -2.50 -14.81 -8.70
C LEU A 122 -4.01 -14.63 -8.59
N LYS A 123 -4.71 -15.72 -8.82
CA LYS A 123 -6.16 -15.84 -8.63
C LYS A 123 -6.45 -16.78 -7.46
N PRO A 124 -7.59 -16.65 -6.77
CA PRO A 124 -8.01 -17.58 -5.74
C PRO A 124 -8.17 -18.99 -6.31
N GLY A 125 -7.78 -19.97 -5.52
CA GLY A 125 -8.21 -21.36 -5.64
C GLY A 125 -9.50 -21.59 -4.84
N PRO A 126 -10.02 -22.83 -4.85
CA PRO A 126 -11.35 -23.13 -4.30
C PRO A 126 -11.37 -23.28 -2.77
N VAL A 127 -10.22 -23.16 -2.10
CA VAL A 127 -10.07 -23.46 -0.67
C VAL A 127 -9.57 -22.24 0.08
N LEU A 128 -10.16 -21.99 1.24
CA LEU A 128 -9.68 -21.08 2.26
C LEU A 128 -9.05 -21.90 3.39
N ASP A 129 -8.00 -21.36 4.00
CA ASP A 129 -7.36 -21.91 5.19
C ASP A 129 -7.47 -20.89 6.33
N SER A 130 -8.03 -21.30 7.45
CA SER A 130 -8.23 -20.47 8.64
C SER A 130 -7.29 -20.94 9.74
N LYS A 131 -6.39 -20.06 10.20
CA LYS A 131 -5.42 -20.36 11.26
C LYS A 131 -4.90 -19.08 11.91
N ASP A 132 -4.64 -19.13 13.21
CA ASP A 132 -4.01 -18.04 13.98
C ASP A 132 -4.79 -16.71 13.86
N ASP A 133 -6.13 -16.76 13.93
CA ASP A 133 -7.04 -15.63 13.70
C ASP A 133 -6.90 -14.97 12.31
N GLU A 134 -6.36 -15.70 11.32
CA GLU A 134 -6.20 -15.27 9.94
C GLU A 134 -6.90 -16.24 8.97
N THR A 135 -7.61 -15.70 7.97
CA THR A 135 -8.02 -16.45 6.78
C THR A 135 -7.02 -16.21 5.66
N ARG A 136 -6.59 -17.29 5.01
CA ARG A 136 -5.67 -17.33 3.88
C ARG A 136 -6.35 -17.91 2.65
N ILE A 137 -6.20 -17.21 1.54
CA ILE A 137 -6.65 -17.68 0.24
C ILE A 137 -5.58 -18.63 -0.31
N GLN A 138 -5.97 -19.83 -0.76
CA GLN A 138 -5.08 -20.73 -1.48
C GLN A 138 -4.92 -20.23 -2.92
N TRP A 139 -3.80 -19.60 -3.23
CA TRP A 139 -3.53 -18.96 -4.51
C TRP A 139 -3.16 -19.95 -5.61
N GLN A 140 -3.66 -19.64 -6.81
CA GLN A 140 -3.27 -20.30 -8.06
C GLN A 140 -2.62 -19.29 -8.99
N LEU A 141 -1.71 -19.79 -9.83
CA LEU A 141 -1.08 -18.94 -10.84
C LEU A 141 -2.11 -18.51 -11.91
N GLY A 142 -2.29 -17.20 -12.09
CA GLY A 142 -3.05 -16.63 -13.18
C GLY A 142 -2.15 -16.27 -14.37
N LEU A 143 -1.24 -15.31 -14.17
CA LEU A 143 -0.28 -14.86 -15.18
C LEU A 143 1.12 -14.74 -14.58
N LYS A 144 2.16 -15.06 -15.35
CA LYS A 144 3.57 -14.83 -14.97
C LYS A 144 4.42 -14.47 -16.17
N LYS A 145 5.35 -13.55 -15.97
CA LYS A 145 6.41 -13.21 -16.92
C LYS A 145 7.71 -12.91 -16.20
N GLY A 146 8.83 -13.39 -16.75
CA GLY A 146 10.16 -13.23 -16.16
C GLY A 146 10.38 -14.09 -14.92
N ASP A 147 11.57 -13.97 -14.33
CA ASP A 147 12.07 -14.87 -13.28
C ASP A 147 12.31 -14.19 -11.93
N ALA A 148 12.05 -12.88 -11.84
CA ALA A 148 12.22 -12.12 -10.60
C ALA A 148 11.21 -12.49 -9.50
N LEU A 149 10.14 -13.22 -9.85
CA LEU A 149 9.00 -13.55 -8.98
C LEU A 149 8.56 -15.00 -9.22
N SER A 150 8.15 -15.74 -8.18
CA SER A 150 7.52 -17.06 -8.32
C SER A 150 6.49 -17.32 -7.22
N LEU A 151 5.45 -18.11 -7.52
CA LEU A 151 4.57 -18.68 -6.51
C LEU A 151 5.23 -19.93 -5.90
N ARG A 152 5.40 -19.99 -4.58
CA ARG A 152 5.76 -21.20 -3.81
C ARG A 152 5.08 -21.13 -2.45
N GLU A 153 4.71 -22.27 -1.88
CA GLU A 153 4.15 -22.33 -0.51
C GLU A 153 3.02 -21.32 -0.25
N ASN A 154 2.15 -21.13 -1.24
CA ASN A 154 1.03 -20.17 -1.20
C ASN A 154 1.44 -18.68 -1.09
N ALA A 155 2.67 -18.32 -1.44
CA ALA A 155 3.17 -16.95 -1.38
C ALA A 155 4.04 -16.55 -2.59
N ILE A 156 4.23 -15.25 -2.80
CA ILE A 156 5.04 -14.72 -3.89
C ILE A 156 6.47 -14.52 -3.40
N HIS A 157 7.40 -15.34 -3.91
CA HIS A 157 8.82 -15.25 -3.60
C HIS A 157 9.54 -14.30 -4.57
N VAL A 158 10.38 -13.43 -4.02
CA VAL A 158 11.18 -12.45 -4.74
C VAL A 158 12.59 -12.99 -4.98
N HIS A 159 13.01 -13.08 -6.24
CA HIS A 159 14.32 -13.63 -6.63
C HIS A 159 15.36 -12.57 -6.96
N GLU A 160 14.92 -11.34 -7.17
CA GLU A 160 15.79 -10.22 -7.51
C GLU A 160 15.44 -9.02 -6.64
N ARG A 161 16.44 -8.23 -6.24
CA ARG A 161 16.18 -6.96 -5.56
C ARG A 161 15.60 -5.93 -6.54
N GLY A 162 14.74 -5.05 -6.04
CA GLY A 162 14.31 -3.83 -6.74
C GLY A 162 13.02 -3.22 -6.16
N SER A 163 12.53 -2.20 -6.85
CA SER A 163 11.22 -1.61 -6.58
C SER A 163 10.13 -2.43 -7.26
N TYR A 164 9.05 -2.71 -6.54
CA TYR A 164 7.91 -3.48 -7.04
C TYR A 164 6.62 -2.70 -6.85
N PHE A 165 5.76 -2.74 -7.87
CA PHE A 165 4.35 -2.36 -7.74
C PHE A 165 3.55 -3.58 -7.34
N ILE A 166 2.84 -3.50 -6.22
CA ILE A 166 2.02 -4.57 -5.65
C ILE A 166 0.58 -4.07 -5.62
N TYR A 167 -0.35 -4.92 -6.04
CA TYR A 167 -1.77 -4.62 -6.05
C TYR A 167 -2.57 -5.85 -5.61
N SER A 168 -3.70 -5.62 -4.97
CA SER A 168 -4.58 -6.70 -4.52
C SER A 168 -6.02 -6.23 -4.39
N GLN A 169 -6.94 -7.17 -4.59
CA GLN A 169 -8.37 -6.99 -4.36
C GLN A 169 -8.94 -8.22 -3.67
N VAL A 170 -9.91 -8.01 -2.78
CA VAL A 170 -10.75 -9.07 -2.21
C VAL A 170 -12.20 -8.58 -2.21
N LEU A 171 -13.12 -9.41 -2.67
CA LEU A 171 -14.56 -9.16 -2.55
C LEU A 171 -15.11 -9.87 -1.31
N PHE A 172 -15.50 -9.08 -0.31
CA PHE A 172 -16.02 -9.60 0.95
C PHE A 172 -17.53 -9.76 0.92
N SER A 173 -17.98 -10.90 1.43
CA SER A 173 -19.39 -11.22 1.69
C SER A 173 -19.66 -11.56 3.16
N ASP A 174 -18.75 -11.13 4.04
CA ASP A 174 -18.86 -11.29 5.49
C ASP A 174 -19.65 -10.10 6.08
N PRO A 175 -20.68 -10.34 6.90
CA PRO A 175 -21.50 -9.27 7.49
C PRO A 175 -20.82 -8.55 8.66
N THR A 176 -19.60 -8.94 9.03
CA THR A 176 -18.82 -8.26 10.08
C THR A 176 -18.61 -6.80 9.75
N PHE A 177 -18.89 -5.92 10.71
CA PHE A 177 -18.96 -4.46 10.54
C PHE A 177 -17.78 -3.85 9.76
N VAL A 178 -16.57 -4.40 9.87
CA VAL A 178 -15.40 -4.05 9.06
C VAL A 178 -14.71 -5.31 8.57
N MET A 179 -14.42 -5.34 7.27
CA MET A 179 -13.60 -6.36 6.60
C MET A 179 -12.42 -5.74 5.89
N GLY A 180 -11.40 -6.54 5.59
CA GLY A 180 -10.19 -6.03 4.97
C GLY A 180 -9.11 -7.08 4.80
N HIS A 181 -8.03 -6.71 4.11
CA HIS A 181 -6.88 -7.57 3.93
C HIS A 181 -5.58 -6.79 4.11
N ILE A 182 -4.54 -7.54 4.43
CA ILE A 182 -3.18 -7.03 4.64
C ILE A 182 -2.28 -7.70 3.61
N VAL A 183 -1.63 -6.88 2.79
CA VAL A 183 -0.48 -7.31 2.01
C VAL A 183 0.76 -7.12 2.86
N ARG A 184 1.48 -8.19 3.14
CA ARG A 184 2.67 -8.16 4.00
C ARG A 184 3.87 -8.81 3.34
N ARG A 185 5.05 -8.39 3.78
CA ARG A 185 6.30 -9.12 3.57
C ARG A 185 6.42 -10.16 4.68
N GLY A 186 6.62 -11.44 4.37
CA GLY A 186 6.49 -12.56 5.32
C GLY A 186 7.48 -13.71 5.15
N ALA A 187 8.53 -13.73 5.99
CA ALA A 187 9.20 -14.97 6.47
C ALA A 187 9.92 -14.72 7.82
N HIS A 188 10.53 -13.54 8.01
CA HIS A 188 11.30 -13.20 9.22
C HIS A 188 10.75 -12.03 10.04
N SER A 189 10.04 -11.09 9.41
CA SER A 189 9.30 -10.01 10.09
C SER A 189 8.00 -9.78 9.32
N LYS A 190 6.84 -10.02 9.95
CA LYS A 190 5.51 -9.88 9.35
C LYS A 190 5.16 -8.40 9.16
N VAL A 191 5.90 -7.71 8.27
CA VAL A 191 5.74 -6.27 8.03
C VAL A 191 4.64 -6.06 7.02
N ALA A 192 3.56 -5.43 7.45
CA ALA A 192 2.50 -5.00 6.56
C ALA A 192 3.00 -3.91 5.61
N LEU A 193 2.86 -4.15 4.32
CA LEU A 193 3.17 -3.19 3.26
C LEU A 193 1.96 -2.29 2.99
N PHE A 194 0.79 -2.92 2.80
CA PHE A 194 -0.47 -2.23 2.50
C PHE A 194 -1.61 -2.87 3.26
N ARG A 195 -2.64 -2.07 3.56
CA ARG A 195 -3.88 -2.53 4.19
C ARG A 195 -5.05 -1.94 3.44
N CYS A 196 -6.09 -2.73 3.30
CA CYS A 196 -7.38 -2.29 2.80
C CYS A 196 -8.44 -2.62 3.86
N MET A 197 -9.37 -1.69 4.12
CA MET A 197 -10.50 -1.90 5.02
C MET A 197 -11.77 -1.32 4.40
N GLN A 198 -12.90 -1.99 4.62
CA GLN A 198 -14.23 -1.59 4.20
C GLN A 198 -15.22 -1.84 5.33
N ASN A 199 -16.14 -0.90 5.53
CA ASN A 199 -17.33 -1.17 6.35
C ASN A 199 -18.24 -2.13 5.58
N MET A 200 -18.92 -3.03 6.30
CA MET A 200 -19.86 -3.98 5.69
C MET A 200 -21.28 -3.71 6.16
N PRO A 201 -22.28 -3.81 5.26
CA PRO A 201 -23.67 -3.85 5.69
C PRO A 201 -23.99 -5.21 6.31
N GLU A 202 -24.91 -5.22 7.29
CA GLU A 202 -25.39 -6.45 7.91
C GLU A 202 -26.20 -7.32 6.94
N LYS A 203 -26.90 -6.67 5.99
CA LYS A 203 -27.68 -7.34 4.94
C LYS A 203 -26.94 -7.24 3.61
N GLU A 204 -26.86 -8.38 2.92
CA GLU A 204 -26.24 -8.51 1.59
C GLU A 204 -24.83 -7.88 1.50
N PRO A 205 -23.89 -8.28 2.38
CA PRO A 205 -22.50 -7.82 2.29
C PRO A 205 -21.89 -8.19 0.94
N ASN A 206 -21.40 -7.19 0.20
CA ASN A 206 -20.81 -7.39 -1.12
C ASN A 206 -19.85 -6.24 -1.51
N ASN A 207 -18.86 -5.97 -0.66
CA ASN A 207 -17.92 -4.87 -0.87
C ASN A 207 -16.55 -5.38 -1.31
N SER A 208 -16.04 -4.85 -2.42
CA SER A 208 -14.66 -5.05 -2.84
C SER A 208 -13.72 -4.10 -2.11
N CYS A 209 -12.58 -4.61 -1.65
CA CYS A 209 -11.50 -3.82 -1.11
C CYS A 209 -10.27 -3.95 -2.03
N TYR A 210 -9.87 -2.85 -2.70
CA TYR A 210 -8.67 -2.79 -3.52
C TYR A 210 -7.60 -1.92 -2.85
N THR A 211 -6.34 -2.38 -2.87
CA THR A 211 -5.19 -1.54 -2.48
C THR A 211 -4.00 -1.84 -3.39
N ALA A 212 -3.17 -0.82 -3.61
CA ALA A 212 -1.92 -0.96 -4.35
C ALA A 212 -0.87 0.04 -3.87
N GLY A 213 0.39 -0.25 -4.15
CA GLY A 213 1.49 0.65 -3.84
C GLY A 213 2.84 0.13 -4.30
N MET A 214 3.87 0.94 -4.09
CA MET A 214 5.25 0.60 -4.40
C MET A 214 6.01 0.19 -3.14
N ALA A 215 6.80 -0.88 -3.22
CA ALA A 215 7.67 -1.32 -2.13
C ALA A 215 9.03 -1.77 -2.67
N GLU A 216 10.10 -1.48 -1.93
CA GLU A 216 11.41 -2.07 -2.14
C GLU A 216 11.43 -3.49 -1.58
N LEU A 217 11.70 -4.49 -2.42
CA LEU A 217 11.82 -5.87 -2.02
C LEU A 217 13.22 -6.39 -2.31
N ASN A 218 13.75 -7.20 -1.39
CA ASN A 218 15.03 -7.85 -1.52
C ASN A 218 14.86 -9.28 -2.06
N LYS A 219 15.93 -9.82 -2.62
CA LYS A 219 15.99 -11.25 -2.93
C LYS A 219 15.78 -12.06 -1.64
N GLY A 220 14.87 -13.02 -1.68
CA GLY A 220 14.46 -13.82 -0.52
C GLY A 220 13.26 -13.26 0.23
N ASP A 221 12.81 -12.03 -0.07
CA ASP A 221 11.54 -11.55 0.46
C ASP A 221 10.38 -12.37 -0.10
N VAL A 222 9.34 -12.50 0.73
CA VAL A 222 8.12 -13.21 0.40
C VAL A 222 6.96 -12.26 0.61
N VAL A 223 6.04 -12.19 -0.34
CA VAL A 223 4.85 -11.34 -0.28
C VAL A 223 3.62 -12.22 -0.13
N GLU A 224 2.82 -11.92 0.89
CA GLU A 224 1.61 -12.64 1.25
C GLU A 224 0.42 -11.68 1.32
N LEU A 225 -0.78 -12.23 1.15
CA LEU A 225 -2.04 -11.58 1.47
C LEU A 225 -2.74 -12.40 2.55
N VAL A 226 -3.12 -11.74 3.64
CA VAL A 226 -3.89 -12.33 4.73
C VAL A 226 -5.10 -11.49 5.07
N ILE A 227 -6.14 -12.14 5.53
CA ILE A 227 -7.34 -11.50 6.07
C ILE A 227 -7.28 -11.69 7.59
N PRO A 228 -7.18 -10.62 8.39
CA PRO A 228 -6.95 -10.70 9.84
C PRO A 228 -8.25 -11.01 10.60
N ARG A 229 -8.87 -12.13 10.22
CA ARG A 229 -10.10 -12.68 10.79
C ARG A 229 -10.19 -14.15 10.40
N GLU A 230 -10.58 -14.99 11.35
CA GLU A 230 -10.88 -16.40 11.12
C GLU A 230 -12.21 -16.56 10.35
N ASP A 231 -12.29 -17.60 9.52
CA ASP A 231 -13.50 -18.01 8.77
C ASP A 231 -14.18 -16.89 7.98
N SER A 232 -13.37 -16.01 7.40
CA SER A 232 -13.86 -14.87 6.62
C SER A 232 -14.64 -15.31 5.38
N ALA A 233 -15.84 -14.78 5.18
CA ALA A 233 -16.62 -15.00 3.97
C ALA A 233 -16.23 -14.03 2.85
N LEU A 234 -15.84 -14.58 1.69
CA LEU A 234 -15.39 -13.81 0.52
C LEU A 234 -15.61 -14.58 -0.78
N SER A 235 -15.63 -13.85 -1.89
CA SER A 235 -15.71 -14.43 -3.24
C SER A 235 -14.36 -15.03 -3.68
N LEU A 236 -14.41 -16.26 -4.20
CA LEU A 236 -13.28 -16.96 -4.82
C LEU A 236 -13.28 -16.85 -6.35
N GLU A 237 -13.99 -15.87 -6.91
CA GLU A 237 -13.97 -15.57 -8.34
C GLU A 237 -12.74 -14.73 -8.73
N ALA A 238 -12.09 -15.10 -9.83
CA ALA A 238 -10.80 -14.57 -10.24
C ALA A 238 -10.79 -13.08 -10.68
N ASP A 239 -11.95 -12.55 -11.07
CA ASP A 239 -12.15 -11.15 -11.44
C ASP A 239 -12.41 -10.24 -10.22
N SER A 240 -12.83 -10.83 -9.11
CA SER A 240 -13.21 -10.11 -7.89
C SER A 240 -12.15 -10.16 -6.78
N THR A 241 -11.40 -11.25 -6.71
CA THR A 241 -10.35 -11.49 -5.71
C THR A 241 -9.04 -11.87 -6.41
N PHE A 242 -7.94 -11.17 -6.12
CA PHE A 242 -6.64 -11.41 -6.73
C PHE A 242 -5.49 -10.67 -6.01
N ILE A 243 -4.26 -11.10 -6.26
CA ILE A 243 -3.04 -10.36 -5.89
C ILE A 243 -2.04 -10.41 -7.04
N GLY A 244 -1.34 -9.31 -7.29
CA GLY A 244 -0.25 -9.28 -8.25
C GLY A 244 0.91 -8.40 -7.82
N VAL A 245 2.08 -8.75 -8.34
CA VAL A 245 3.35 -8.09 -8.07
C VAL A 245 4.10 -7.91 -9.39
N MET A 246 4.63 -6.72 -9.60
CA MET A 246 5.32 -6.35 -10.84
C MET A 246 6.60 -5.60 -10.51
N LYS A 247 7.74 -6.08 -10.98
CA LYS A 247 9.03 -5.41 -10.84
C LYS A 247 9.04 -4.13 -11.67
N LEU A 248 9.53 -3.03 -11.13
CA LEU A 248 9.77 -1.79 -11.85
C LEU A 248 11.20 -1.79 -12.41
N MET A 249 11.42 -1.12 -13.56
CA MET A 249 12.62 -1.31 -14.40
C MET A 249 13.96 -0.98 -13.74
#